data_AF-A0A1M5WTI7-F1
#
_entry.id   AF-A0A1M5WTI7-F1
#
_cell.length_a   1.000
_cell.length_b   1.000
_cell.length_c   1.000
_cell.angle_alpha   90.00
_cell.angle_beta   90.00
_cell.angle_gamma   90.00
#
_symmetry.space_group_name_H-M   'P 1'
#
loop_
_entity.id
_entity.type
_entity.pdbx_description
1 polymer ?
#
loop_
_entity_poly.entity_id
_entity_poly.type
_entity_poly.pdbx_seq_one_letter_code
_entity_poly.pdbx_strand_id
1 'polypeptide(L)' 'MAIEKLRDESILRFYDAIRREVEADRSYKRKFMIGTSVRQYAEALRVEMTRRRLRHTPIEWHRDR' A
#
# COMPACT_ATOMS: atom_id res chain seq x y z
N MET A 1 -10.64 12.20 -6.24
CA MET A 1 -10.52 10.72 -6.19
C MET A 1 -11.18 10.18 -4.93
N ALA A 2 -11.65 8.93 -4.90
CA ALA A 2 -12.30 8.33 -3.72
C ALA A 2 -11.41 8.37 -2.45
N ILE A 3 -10.09 8.34 -2.63
CA ILE A 3 -9.08 8.34 -1.56
C ILE A 3 -9.01 9.68 -0.81
N GLU A 4 -9.18 10.82 -1.51
CA GLU A 4 -9.12 12.16 -0.87
C GLU A 4 -10.29 12.39 0.10
N LYS A 5 -11.41 11.68 -0.08
CA LYS A 5 -12.57 11.74 0.82
C LYS A 5 -12.44 10.79 2.02
N LEU A 6 -11.44 9.91 2.04
CA LEU A 6 -11.22 8.99 3.14
C LEU A 6 -10.61 9.70 4.35
N ARG A 7 -11.02 9.25 5.53
CA ARG A 7 -10.40 9.65 6.79
C ARG A 7 -8.98 9.11 6.87
N ASP A 8 -8.11 9.81 7.59
CA ASP A 8 -6.71 9.44 7.78
C ASP A 8 -6.56 8.01 8.33
N GLU A 9 -7.45 7.62 9.25
CA GLU A 9 -7.52 6.27 9.81
C GLU A 9 -7.86 5.21 8.76
N SER A 10 -8.79 5.51 7.84
CA SER A 10 -9.14 4.61 6.76
C SER A 10 -7.97 4.43 5.81
N ILE A 11 -7.30 5.53 5.44
CA ILE A 11 -6.11 5.52 4.58
C ILE A 11 -5.01 4.65 5.21
N LEU A 12 -4.73 4.83 6.52
CA LEU A 12 -3.78 4.02 7.27
C LEU A 12 -4.16 2.54 7.29
N ARG A 13 -5.44 2.21 7.55
CA ARG A 13 -5.91 0.83 7.56
C ARG A 13 -5.80 0.15 6.20
N PHE A 14 -6.17 0.84 5.12
CA PHE A 14 -6.05 0.30 3.76
C PHE A 14 -4.59 0.08 3.39
N TYR A 15 -3.73 1.04 3.72
CA TYR A 15 -2.31 0.93 3.45
C TYR A 15 -1.65 -0.23 4.23
N ASP A 16 -2.02 -0.41 5.51
CA ASP A 16 -1.53 -1.51 6.34
C ASP A 16 -2.07 -2.88 5.90
N ALA A 17 -3.33 -2.94 5.43
CA ALA A 17 -3.89 -4.16 4.86
C ALA A 17 -3.11 -4.60 3.61
N ILE A 18 -2.86 -3.69 2.67
CA ILE A 18 -2.08 -3.98 1.47
C ILE A 18 -0.66 -4.40 1.86
N ARG A 19 -0.04 -3.72 2.83
CA ARG A 19 1.28 -4.07 3.34
C ARG A 19 1.31 -5.51 3.85
N ARG A 20 0.34 -5.90 4.68
CA ARG A 20 0.22 -7.27 5.21
C ARG A 20 0.02 -8.30 4.11
N GLU A 21 -0.79 -7.99 3.10
CA GLU A 21 -0.96 -8.87 1.94
C GLU A 21 0.36 -9.04 1.18
N VAL A 22 1.12 -7.96 0.97
CA VAL A 22 2.46 -7.98 0.32
C VAL A 22 3.49 -8.76 1.15
N GLU A 23 3.51 -8.57 2.47
CA GLU A 23 4.41 -9.29 3.37
C GLU A 23 4.05 -10.78 3.44
N ALA A 24 2.76 -11.11 3.48
CA ALA A 24 2.29 -12.49 3.45
C ALA A 24 2.68 -13.15 2.12
N ASP A 25 2.40 -12.51 0.99
CA ASP A 25 2.75 -13.02 -0.33
C ASP A 25 4.26 -13.30 -0.47
N ARG A 26 5.08 -12.36 0.00
CA ARG A 26 6.54 -12.51 0.13
C ARG A 26 6.92 -13.72 0.97
N SER A 27 6.28 -13.91 2.12
CA SER A 27 6.57 -15.04 3.03
C SER A 27 6.21 -16.39 2.40
N TYR A 28 5.19 -16.44 1.55
CA TYR A 28 4.77 -17.68 0.89
C TYR A 28 5.60 -18.03 -0.35
N LYS A 29 6.62 -17.23 -0.72
CA LYS A 29 7.42 -17.38 -1.97
C LYS A 29 6.54 -17.55 -3.23
N ARG A 30 5.27 -17.21 -3.11
CA ARG A 30 4.31 -17.37 -4.17
C ARG A 30 4.44 -16.07 -4.94
N LYS A 31 4.93 -16.15 -6.16
CA LYS A 31 5.18 -15.04 -7.07
C LYS A 31 3.85 -14.42 -7.54
N PHE A 32 2.88 -14.26 -6.65
CA PHE A 32 1.58 -13.73 -6.99
C PHE A 32 1.78 -12.25 -7.20
N MET A 33 1.74 -11.85 -8.46
CA MET A 33 0.66 -11.03 -9.01
C MET A 33 -0.08 -10.12 -8.02
N ILE A 34 0.60 -9.44 -7.09
CA ILE A 34 0.08 -8.21 -6.50
C ILE A 34 0.10 -7.24 -7.66
N GLY A 35 -1.00 -7.28 -8.42
CA GLY A 35 -1.09 -6.72 -9.75
C GLY A 35 -0.77 -5.24 -9.72
N THR A 36 -0.35 -4.71 -10.86
CA THR A 36 -0.05 -3.29 -11.06
C THR A 36 -1.12 -2.37 -10.44
N SER A 37 -2.38 -2.80 -10.43
CA SER A 37 -3.51 -2.12 -9.79
C SER A 37 -3.37 -1.91 -8.27
N VAL A 38 -2.92 -2.92 -7.52
CA VAL A 38 -2.74 -2.81 -6.06
C VAL A 38 -1.56 -1.89 -5.74
N ARG A 39 -0.49 -1.96 -6.53
CA ARG A 39 0.65 -1.05 -6.41
C ARG A 39 0.27 0.39 -6.72
N GLN A 40 -0.50 0.63 -7.79
CA GLN A 40 -1.03 1.96 -8.13
C GLN A 40 -1.94 2.51 -7.02
N TYR A 41 -2.79 1.66 -6.45
CA TYR A 41 -3.66 2.05 -5.34
C TYR A 41 -2.86 2.40 -4.07
N ALA A 42 -1.85 1.59 -3.72
CA ALA A 42 -0.94 1.88 -2.61
C ALA A 42 -0.11 3.15 -2.82
N GLU A 43 0.29 3.43 -4.06
CA GLU A 43 0.99 4.66 -4.41
C GLU A 43 0.09 5.88 -4.26
N ALA A 44 -1.17 5.80 -4.71
CA ALA A 44 -2.15 6.86 -4.51
C ALA A 44 -2.43 7.13 -3.03
N LEU A 45 -2.54 6.07 -2.20
CA LEU A 45 -2.63 6.20 -0.75
C LEU A 45 -1.39 6.88 -0.17
N ARG A 46 -0.20 6.47 -0.60
CA ARG A 46 1.08 7.05 -0.14
C ARG A 46 1.20 8.53 -0.48
N VAL A 47 0.77 8.94 -1.66
CA VAL A 47 0.76 10.36 -2.08
C VAL A 47 -0.12 11.17 -1.13
N GLU A 48 -1.32 10.67 -0.83
CA GLU A 48 -2.25 11.37 0.07
C GLU A 48 -1.75 11.39 1.52
N MET A 49 -1.15 10.29 2.00
CA MET A 49 -0.50 10.25 3.31
C MET A 49 0.67 11.22 3.40
N THR A 50 1.45 11.36 2.33
CA THR A 50 2.58 12.31 2.26
C THR A 50 2.08 13.75 2.28
N ARG A 51 1.00 14.04 1.53
CA ARG A 51 0.34 15.34 1.52
C ARG A 51 -0.18 15.74 2.90
N ARG A 52 -0.75 14.79 3.64
CA ARG A 52 -1.26 14.97 5.01
C ARG A 52 -0.19 14.78 6.11
N ARG A 53 1.07 14.49 5.73
CA ARG A 53 2.19 14.17 6.64
C ARG A 53 1.87 13.05 7.66
N LEU A 54 1.09 12.06 7.24
CA LEU A 54 0.75 10.90 8.05
C LEU A 54 1.94 9.94 8.14
N ARG A 55 2.27 9.52 9.36
CA ARG A 55 3.30 8.51 9.62
C ARG A 55 2.82 7.16 9.08
N HIS A 56 3.58 6.58 8.17
CA HIS A 56 3.28 5.27 7.58
C HIS A 56 4.58 4.49 7.36
N THR A 57 4.47 3.16 7.41
CA THR A 57 5.63 2.28 7.17
C THR A 57 5.65 1.89 5.70
N PRO A 58 6.66 2.28 4.91
CA PRO A 58 6.67 2.04 3.48
C PRO A 58 6.58 0.54 3.16
N ILE A 59 5.73 0.19 2.19
CA ILE A 59 5.62 -1.18 1.67
C ILE A 59 6.87 -1.53 0.87
N GLU A 60 7.56 -2.59 1.27
CA GLU A 60 8.68 -3.16 0.52
C GLU A 60 8.17 -3.97 -0.67
N TRP A 61 7.98 -3.30 -1.80
CA TRP A 61 7.83 -3.96 -3.08
C TRP A 61 9.18 -4.57 -3.45
N HIS A 62 9.28 -5.90 -3.55
CA HIS A 62 10.47 -6.54 -4.12
C HIS A 62 10.71 -5.92 -5.50
N ARG A 63 11.74 -5.08 -5.61
CA ARG A 63 12.27 -4.64 -6.89
C ARG A 63 12.82 -5.91 -7.53
N ASP A 64 12.15 -6.41 -8.57
CA ASP A 64 12.78 -7.25 -9.58
C ASP A 64 14.13 -6.58 -9.90
N ARG A 65 15.21 -7.28 -9.57
CA ARG A 65 16.58 -6.90 -9.90
C ARG A 65 16.87 -7.36 -11.32
#